data_AF-A0A6I6DG20-F1
#
_entry.id   AF-A0A6I6DG20-F1
#
_cell.length_a   1.000
_cell.length_b   1.000
_cell.length_c   1.000
_cell.angle_alpha   90.00
_cell.angle_beta   90.00
_cell.angle_gamma   90.00
#
_symmetry.space_group_name_H-M   'P 1'
#
loop_
_entity.id
_entity.type
_entity.pdbx_description
1 polymer ?
#
loop_
_entity_poly.entity_id
_entity_poly.type
_entity_poly.pdbx_seq_one_letter_code
_entity_poly.pdbx_strand_id
1 'polypeptide(L)'
;MKTAIFSVVAASTLFVLMGCHNRAEMQALEPTQAEALKPMQQSWRGVLPCADCEGIETSLFLEKDGSWVMNQHYQGAKAPSSFASYGTWARTADKLVLTDTAGEKRYFRAKGEGLEMLDMQGNPIESQFNYTLAPVTAALPATPMAMRGMYFYMADAAIFTDCATGKKVSVANNAQLERDYAAARGSDTKPVLLTVDGHFTLEANPDSGERVKTLVPDRDARFEAGKNCDSK
;
A
#
# COMPACT_ATOMS: atom_id res chain seq x y z
N MET A 1 -2.38 -58.14 -85.06
CA MET A 1 -0.89 -58.19 -85.09
C MET A 1 -0.41 -57.14 -84.10
N LYS A 2 0.21 -57.54 -82.96
CA LYS A 2 1.60 -57.22 -82.54
C LYS A 2 1.96 -55.74 -82.74
N THR A 3 2.38 -54.90 -81.79
CA THR A 3 3.26 -55.01 -80.60
C THR A 3 3.29 -53.59 -79.98
N ALA A 4 3.09 -53.37 -78.68
CA ALA A 4 4.08 -53.27 -77.60
C ALA A 4 5.03 -52.02 -77.61
N ILE A 5 5.02 -51.30 -76.46
CA ILE A 5 6.13 -50.59 -75.75
C ILE A 5 6.16 -49.04 -75.74
N PHE A 6 5.83 -48.51 -74.54
CA PHE A 6 6.33 -47.38 -73.72
C PHE A 6 7.38 -46.38 -74.25
N SER A 7 7.18 -45.07 -73.96
CA SER A 7 7.96 -44.26 -72.96
C SER A 7 7.54 -42.78 -72.90
N VAL A 8 6.97 -42.32 -71.77
CA VAL A 8 7.47 -41.32 -70.77
C VAL A 8 7.73 -39.88 -71.29
N VAL A 9 7.02 -38.88 -70.74
CA VAL A 9 7.54 -37.80 -69.85
C VAL A 9 6.50 -36.66 -69.67
N ALA A 10 6.18 -36.44 -68.39
CA ALA A 10 5.73 -35.22 -67.69
C ALA A 10 4.51 -34.44 -68.21
N ALA A 11 3.32 -34.79 -67.70
CA ALA A 11 2.20 -33.87 -67.58
C ALA A 11 2.12 -33.35 -66.14
N SER A 12 2.45 -32.07 -65.97
CA SER A 12 2.25 -31.29 -64.75
C SER A 12 0.75 -31.07 -64.53
N THR A 13 0.08 -31.98 -63.86
CA THR A 13 -1.32 -31.79 -63.44
C THR A 13 -1.39 -31.08 -62.10
N LEU A 14 -1.87 -29.83 -62.14
CA LEU A 14 -2.28 -29.03 -60.99
C LEU A 14 -3.32 -29.81 -60.17
N PHE A 15 -2.95 -30.26 -58.97
CA PHE A 15 -3.89 -30.79 -57.98
C PHE A 15 -4.54 -29.60 -57.27
N VAL A 16 -5.80 -29.31 -57.61
CA VAL A 16 -6.66 -28.46 -56.78
C VAL A 16 -7.18 -29.32 -55.63
N LEU A 17 -6.54 -29.22 -54.47
CA LEU A 17 -7.10 -29.75 -53.23
C LEU A 17 -8.23 -28.82 -52.78
N MET A 18 -9.48 -29.24 -53.01
CA MET A 18 -10.62 -28.78 -52.19
C MET A 18 -10.39 -29.29 -50.76
N GLY A 19 -9.67 -28.51 -49.96
CA GLY A 19 -9.61 -28.69 -48.52
C GLY A 19 -10.94 -28.25 -47.91
N CYS A 20 -11.67 -29.18 -47.31
CA CYS A 20 -12.80 -28.90 -46.43
C CYS A 20 -12.35 -27.92 -45.34
N HIS A 21 -12.80 -26.67 -45.42
CA HIS A 21 -12.68 -25.69 -44.36
C HIS A 21 -13.67 -26.04 -43.24
N ASN A 22 -13.36 -27.08 -42.46
CA ASN A 22 -14.01 -27.28 -41.17
C ASN A 22 -13.33 -26.32 -40.19
N ARG A 23 -13.68 -25.04 -40.30
CA ARG A 23 -13.33 -24.04 -39.29
C ARG A 23 -14.22 -24.36 -38.09
N ALA A 24 -13.72 -25.24 -37.23
CA ALA A 24 -14.22 -25.34 -35.87
C ALA A 24 -14.29 -23.90 -35.35
N GLU A 25 -15.51 -23.48 -35.07
CA GLU A 25 -15.86 -22.21 -34.49
C GLU A 25 -15.25 -22.22 -33.09
N MET A 26 -13.96 -21.89 -33.00
CA MET A 26 -13.40 -21.34 -31.78
C MET A 26 -14.19 -20.05 -31.57
N GLN A 27 -15.27 -20.13 -30.81
CA GLN A 27 -15.75 -19.02 -30.02
C GLN A 27 -14.53 -18.53 -29.25
N ALA A 28 -13.89 -17.50 -29.82
CA ALA A 28 -13.08 -16.59 -29.05
C ALA A 28 -14.04 -16.10 -27.97
N LEU A 29 -13.89 -16.66 -26.76
CA LEU A 29 -14.37 -16.00 -25.56
C LEU A 29 -13.82 -14.59 -25.68
N GLU A 30 -14.72 -13.64 -25.96
CA GLU A 30 -14.34 -12.24 -25.93
C GLU A 30 -13.63 -12.02 -24.60
N PRO A 31 -12.44 -11.40 -24.59
CA PRO A 31 -11.83 -11.03 -23.34
C PRO A 31 -12.89 -10.19 -22.63
N THR A 32 -13.46 -10.73 -21.55
CA THR A 32 -14.30 -9.98 -20.61
C THR A 32 -13.56 -8.68 -20.42
N GLN A 33 -14.13 -7.58 -20.93
CA GLN A 33 -13.54 -6.26 -20.84
C GLN A 33 -13.07 -6.16 -19.40
N ALA A 34 -11.76 -6.13 -19.20
CA ALA A 34 -11.20 -6.02 -17.87
C ALA A 34 -11.75 -4.69 -17.38
N GLU A 35 -12.82 -4.75 -16.59
CA GLU A 35 -13.43 -3.58 -16.00
C GLU A 35 -12.27 -2.83 -15.39
N ALA A 36 -12.03 -1.61 -15.90
CA ALA A 36 -10.92 -0.80 -15.46
C ALA A 36 -10.99 -0.79 -13.95
N LEU A 37 -10.01 -1.42 -13.30
CA LEU A 37 -10.01 -1.63 -11.85
C LEU A 37 -10.25 -0.26 -11.26
N LYS A 38 -11.44 -0.06 -10.67
CA LYS A 38 -11.79 1.20 -10.03
C LYS A 38 -10.62 1.53 -9.09
N PRO A 39 -10.03 2.74 -9.18
CA PRO A 39 -8.95 3.12 -8.28
C PRO A 39 -9.38 2.78 -6.86
N MET A 40 -8.56 2.01 -6.15
CA MET A 40 -8.90 1.60 -4.80
C MET A 40 -9.16 2.86 -3.99
N GLN A 41 -10.36 2.97 -3.42
CA GLN A 41 -10.69 3.99 -2.45
C GLN A 41 -9.55 4.04 -1.43
N GLN A 42 -8.98 5.23 -1.17
CA GLN A 42 -7.78 5.32 -0.33
C GLN A 42 -8.10 5.68 1.11
N SER A 43 -9.22 6.35 1.36
CA SER A 43 -9.59 6.80 2.69
C SER A 43 -11.00 6.38 3.10
N TRP A 44 -11.12 5.94 4.35
CA TRP A 44 -12.38 5.56 5.00
C TRP A 44 -12.50 6.18 6.38
N ARG A 45 -13.74 6.43 6.81
CA ARG A 45 -14.05 6.97 8.13
C ARG A 45 -15.32 6.34 8.71
N GLY A 46 -15.38 6.26 10.03
CA GLY A 46 -16.55 5.82 10.76
C GLY A 46 -16.34 5.93 12.26
N VAL A 47 -17.41 5.75 13.04
CA VAL A 47 -17.34 5.64 14.49
C VAL A 47 -17.51 4.18 14.85
N LEU A 48 -16.43 3.55 15.33
CA LEU A 48 -16.47 2.16 15.78
C LEU A 48 -16.94 2.08 17.23
N PRO A 49 -17.62 0.98 17.64
CA PRO A 49 -18.11 0.83 19.00
C PRO A 49 -16.95 0.73 20.01
N CYS A 50 -17.18 1.28 21.20
CA CYS A 50 -16.21 1.34 22.29
C CYS A 50 -16.80 0.70 23.54
N ALA A 51 -16.00 -0.04 24.31
CA ALA A 51 -16.50 -0.74 25.50
C ALA A 51 -16.76 0.21 26.68
N ASP A 52 -15.96 1.26 26.80
CA ASP A 52 -15.89 2.16 27.95
C ASP A 52 -15.87 3.65 27.54
N CYS A 53 -16.23 3.95 26.30
CA CYS A 53 -16.30 5.29 25.75
C CYS A 53 -17.49 5.43 24.78
N GLU A 54 -17.79 6.66 24.34
CA GLU A 54 -18.98 6.92 23.50
C GLU A 54 -18.84 6.31 22.10
N GLY A 55 -17.60 6.19 21.62
CA GLY A 55 -17.25 5.68 20.30
C GLY A 55 -15.81 5.99 19.95
N ILE A 56 -15.30 5.34 18.90
CA ILE A 56 -13.96 5.53 18.39
C ILE A 56 -14.05 6.10 16.97
N GLU A 57 -13.85 7.40 16.82
CA GLU A 57 -13.72 8.03 15.51
C GLU A 57 -12.47 7.48 14.83
N THR A 58 -12.67 6.68 13.80
CA THR A 58 -11.63 5.95 13.10
C THR A 58 -11.50 6.51 11.69
N SER A 59 -10.29 6.91 11.32
CA SER A 59 -9.90 7.27 9.96
C SER A 59 -8.84 6.28 9.49
N LEU A 60 -9.07 5.61 8.37
CA LEU A 60 -8.13 4.66 7.76
C LEU A 60 -7.71 5.15 6.38
N PHE A 61 -6.42 5.09 6.09
CA PHE A 61 -5.81 5.40 4.81
C PHE A 61 -5.06 4.17 4.30
N LEU A 62 -5.40 3.67 3.11
CA LEU A 62 -4.64 2.63 2.42
C LEU A 62 -3.89 3.23 1.24
N GLU A 63 -2.58 3.21 1.33
CA GLU A 63 -1.69 3.72 0.30
C GLU A 63 -1.46 2.68 -0.79
N LYS A 64 -1.26 3.15 -2.02
CA LYS A 64 -0.99 2.30 -3.20
C LYS A 64 0.31 1.49 -3.05
N ASP A 65 1.23 1.97 -2.22
CA ASP A 65 2.50 1.30 -1.94
C ASP A 65 2.37 0.08 -1.00
N GLY A 66 1.15 -0.24 -0.52
CA GLY A 66 0.91 -1.33 0.43
C GLY A 66 1.06 -0.96 1.89
N SER A 67 1.29 0.33 2.20
CA SER A 67 1.26 0.85 3.58
C SER A 67 -0.10 1.42 3.96
N TRP A 68 -0.41 1.48 5.25
CA TRP A 68 -1.62 2.12 5.74
C TRP A 68 -1.32 3.02 6.92
N VAL A 69 -2.20 3.99 7.15
CA VAL A 69 -2.20 4.86 8.33
C VAL A 69 -3.61 4.89 8.91
N MET A 70 -3.74 4.71 10.22
CA MET A 70 -5.01 4.81 10.94
C MET A 70 -4.89 5.82 12.05
N ASN A 71 -5.91 6.65 12.21
CA ASN A 71 -6.09 7.51 13.37
C ASN A 71 -7.39 7.15 14.10
N GLN A 72 -7.30 7.08 15.42
CA GLN A 72 -8.41 6.73 16.31
C GLN A 72 -8.53 7.80 17.39
N HIS A 73 -9.70 8.42 17.49
CA HIS A 73 -10.04 9.35 18.56
C HIS A 73 -11.15 8.75 19.43
N TYR A 74 -10.84 8.55 20.70
CA TYR A 74 -11.72 7.97 21.72
C TYR A 74 -12.59 9.05 22.34
N GLN A 75 -13.87 9.07 21.97
CA GLN A 75 -14.82 10.08 22.38
C GLN A 75 -15.16 9.94 23.87
N GLY A 76 -15.07 11.05 24.62
CA GLY A 76 -15.33 11.06 26.06
C GLY A 76 -14.19 10.50 26.93
N ALA A 77 -13.08 10.05 26.34
CA ALA A 77 -11.91 9.58 27.08
C ALA A 77 -11.02 10.74 27.59
N LYS A 78 -10.27 10.47 28.67
CA LYS A 78 -9.26 11.42 29.17
C LYS A 78 -8.09 11.53 28.20
N ALA A 79 -7.48 12.72 28.12
CA ALA A 79 -6.30 12.94 27.28
C ALA A 79 -5.08 12.14 27.76
N PRO A 80 -4.22 11.65 26.85
CA PRO A 80 -4.38 11.68 25.39
C PRO A 80 -5.50 10.74 24.93
N SER A 81 -6.36 11.21 24.03
CA SER A 81 -7.51 10.46 23.51
C SER A 81 -7.44 10.22 22.00
N SER A 82 -6.38 10.68 21.33
CA SER A 82 -6.14 10.44 19.91
C SER A 82 -4.83 9.69 19.72
N PHE A 83 -4.88 8.63 18.93
CA PHE A 83 -3.75 7.76 18.66
C PHE A 83 -3.71 7.43 17.18
N ALA A 84 -2.52 7.45 16.60
CA ALA A 84 -2.31 6.97 15.25
C ALA A 84 -1.38 5.76 15.23
N SER A 85 -1.56 4.95 14.20
CA SER A 85 -0.78 3.76 13.92
C SER A 85 -0.64 3.60 12.42
N TYR A 86 0.37 2.84 12.01
CA TYR A 86 0.64 2.57 10.61
C TYR A 86 1.23 1.18 10.45
N GLY A 87 1.33 0.72 9.21
CA GLY A 87 1.98 -0.54 8.90
C GLY A 87 1.75 -0.97 7.46
N THR A 88 1.65 -2.27 7.23
CA THR A 88 1.42 -2.86 5.91
C THR A 88 0.03 -3.45 5.80
N TRP A 89 -0.56 -3.37 4.60
CA TRP A 89 -1.84 -4.01 4.32
C TRP A 89 -1.71 -5.00 3.18
N ALA A 90 -2.52 -6.04 3.25
CA ALA A 90 -2.68 -7.03 2.19
C ALA A 90 -4.17 -7.30 1.99
N ARG A 91 -4.56 -7.55 0.74
CA ARG A 91 -5.94 -7.90 0.38
C ARG A 91 -5.97 -9.31 -0.19
N THR A 92 -6.84 -10.15 0.36
CA THR A 92 -7.22 -11.45 -0.19
C THR A 92 -8.53 -11.32 -0.96
N ALA A 93 -9.08 -12.42 -1.47
CA ALA A 93 -10.40 -12.42 -2.11
C ALA A 93 -11.49 -11.89 -1.16
N ASP A 94 -11.40 -12.23 0.14
CA ASP A 94 -12.49 -12.00 1.10
C ASP A 94 -12.17 -10.92 2.13
N LYS A 95 -10.88 -10.67 2.41
CA LYS A 95 -10.45 -9.86 3.56
C LYS A 95 -9.37 -8.85 3.20
N LEU A 96 -9.42 -7.71 3.87
CA LEU A 96 -8.33 -6.76 4.01
C LEU A 96 -7.68 -7.02 5.37
N VAL A 97 -6.36 -7.23 5.38
CA VAL A 97 -5.57 -7.47 6.58
C VAL A 97 -4.62 -6.29 6.76
N LEU A 98 -4.75 -5.58 7.88
CA LEU A 98 -3.82 -4.55 8.32
C LEU A 98 -2.89 -5.17 9.35
N THR A 99 -1.58 -5.07 9.14
CA THR A 99 -0.56 -5.46 10.11
C THR A 99 0.19 -4.20 10.53
N ASP A 100 0.16 -3.85 11.81
CA ASP A 100 0.88 -2.69 12.33
C ASP A 100 2.38 -2.96 12.56
N THR A 101 3.10 -1.95 13.02
CA THR A 101 4.55 -2.04 13.27
C THR A 101 4.93 -2.99 14.40
N ALA A 102 4.00 -3.36 15.28
CA ALA A 102 4.19 -4.38 16.31
C ALA A 102 3.85 -5.80 15.82
N GLY A 103 3.27 -5.93 14.61
CA GLY A 103 2.82 -7.19 14.05
C GLY A 103 1.38 -7.55 14.38
N GLU A 104 0.65 -6.68 15.09
CA GLU A 104 -0.75 -6.91 15.43
C GLU A 104 -1.63 -6.76 14.19
N LYS A 105 -2.64 -7.63 14.09
CA LYS A 105 -3.50 -7.72 12.90
C LYS A 105 -4.89 -7.17 13.17
N ARG A 106 -5.41 -6.40 12.23
CA ARG A 106 -6.81 -6.00 12.14
C ARG A 106 -7.39 -6.46 10.81
N TYR A 107 -8.64 -6.89 10.84
CA TYR A 107 -9.29 -7.50 9.69
C TYR A 107 -10.51 -6.68 9.31
N PHE A 108 -10.68 -6.48 8.01
CA PHE A 108 -11.86 -5.86 7.42
C PHE A 108 -12.33 -6.69 6.23
N ARG A 109 -13.61 -6.55 5.86
CA ARG A 109 -14.11 -7.01 4.55
C ARG A 109 -14.89 -5.90 3.86
N ALA A 110 -14.98 -5.97 2.55
CA ALA A 110 -15.88 -5.10 1.81
C ALA A 110 -17.34 -5.44 2.14
N LYS A 111 -18.15 -4.43 2.45
CA LYS A 111 -19.60 -4.54 2.66
C LYS A 111 -20.28 -3.36 1.98
N GLY A 112 -20.85 -3.62 0.79
CA GLY A 112 -21.26 -2.55 -0.12
C GLY A 112 -20.05 -1.69 -0.48
N GLU A 113 -20.19 -0.36 -0.37
CA GLU A 113 -19.10 0.60 -0.60
C GLU A 113 -18.18 0.80 0.63
N GLY A 114 -18.52 0.20 1.77
CA GLY A 114 -17.79 0.38 3.04
C GLY A 114 -16.86 -0.78 3.39
N LEU A 115 -16.09 -0.59 4.46
CA LEU A 115 -15.26 -1.61 5.11
C LEU A 115 -15.88 -2.00 6.45
N GLU A 116 -16.32 -3.24 6.59
CA GLU A 116 -16.79 -3.79 7.88
C GLU A 116 -15.61 -4.41 8.62
N MET A 117 -15.38 -3.96 9.86
CA MET A 117 -14.40 -4.55 10.78
C MET A 117 -14.84 -5.96 11.18
N LEU A 118 -13.88 -6.88 11.20
CA LEU A 118 -14.04 -8.28 11.60
C LEU A 118 -13.40 -8.50 12.98
N ASP A 119 -13.68 -9.65 13.59
CA ASP A 119 -13.06 -10.04 14.85
C ASP A 119 -11.54 -10.30 14.71
N MET A 120 -10.89 -10.63 15.83
CA MET A 120 -9.44 -10.91 15.89
C MET A 120 -9.00 -12.15 15.10
N GLN A 121 -9.94 -13.02 14.69
CA GLN A 121 -9.71 -14.19 13.84
C GLN A 121 -10.14 -13.91 12.37
N GLY A 122 -10.66 -12.72 12.11
CA GLY A 122 -11.20 -12.30 10.83
C GLY A 122 -12.56 -12.91 10.50
N ASN A 123 -13.37 -13.31 11.47
CA ASN A 123 -14.77 -13.69 11.24
C ASN A 123 -15.71 -12.48 11.41
N PRO A 124 -16.92 -12.54 10.84
CA PRO A 124 -17.94 -11.51 11.05
C PRO A 124 -18.26 -11.31 12.53
N ILE A 125 -18.38 -10.06 12.96
CA ILE A 125 -18.82 -9.72 14.32
C ILE A 125 -20.35 -9.80 14.38
N GLU A 126 -20.89 -10.66 15.23
CA GLU A 126 -22.33 -10.72 15.52
C GLU A 126 -22.68 -9.72 16.63
N SER A 127 -23.23 -8.57 16.24
CA SER A 127 -23.58 -7.49 17.16
C SER A 127 -24.66 -6.59 16.57
N GLN A 128 -25.40 -5.89 17.44
CA GLN A 128 -26.34 -4.84 17.05
C GLN A 128 -25.63 -3.51 16.67
N PHE A 129 -24.35 -3.37 17.02
CA PHE A 129 -23.59 -2.16 16.77
C PHE A 129 -23.03 -2.11 15.34
N ASN A 130 -22.75 -0.90 14.85
CA ASN A 130 -22.19 -0.69 13.53
C ASN A 130 -20.66 -0.74 13.55
N TYR A 131 -20.07 -1.68 12.80
CA TYR A 131 -18.62 -1.85 12.65
C TYR A 131 -18.11 -1.42 11.27
N THR A 132 -18.82 -0.52 10.58
CA THR A 132 -18.51 -0.14 9.18
C THR A 132 -17.82 1.22 9.09
N LEU A 133 -16.76 1.30 8.28
CA LEU A 133 -16.15 2.54 7.82
C LEU A 133 -16.67 2.87 6.40
N ALA A 134 -17.14 4.10 6.20
CA ALA A 134 -17.61 4.60 4.92
C ALA A 134 -16.45 5.19 4.10
N PRO A 135 -16.49 5.09 2.76
CA PRO A 135 -15.49 5.71 1.90
C PRO A 135 -15.61 7.24 1.96
N VAL A 136 -14.48 7.93 2.05
CA VAL A 136 -14.43 9.41 2.09
C VAL A 136 -13.24 9.93 1.30
N THR A 137 -13.22 11.21 0.96
CA THR A 137 -11.98 11.91 0.53
C THR A 137 -11.45 12.71 1.71
N ALA A 138 -10.29 12.32 2.22
CA ALA A 138 -9.70 12.92 3.42
C ALA A 138 -8.19 13.13 3.28
N ALA A 139 -7.64 14.06 4.05
CA ALA A 139 -6.20 14.20 4.22
C ALA A 139 -5.67 13.23 5.28
N LEU A 140 -4.39 12.83 5.14
CA LEU A 140 -3.68 12.01 6.13
C LEU A 140 -3.74 12.63 7.53
N PRO A 141 -3.76 11.80 8.59
CA PRO A 141 -3.82 12.31 9.96
C PRO A 141 -2.48 12.94 10.36
N ALA A 142 -2.56 14.05 11.09
CA ALA A 142 -1.40 14.75 11.64
C ALA A 142 -1.07 14.33 13.08
N THR A 143 -1.68 13.24 13.57
CA THR A 143 -1.40 12.69 14.90
C THR A 143 0.00 12.04 14.87
N PRO A 144 0.95 12.47 15.73
CA PRO A 144 2.29 11.92 15.77
C PRO A 144 2.28 10.43 16.14
N MET A 145 3.19 9.68 15.51
CA MET A 145 3.42 8.25 15.69
C MET A 145 4.91 8.03 15.92
N ALA A 146 5.24 7.10 16.81
CA ALA A 146 6.62 6.68 16.99
C ALA A 146 7.10 5.90 15.76
N MET A 147 8.17 6.39 15.14
CA MET A 147 8.75 5.83 13.93
C MET A 147 10.22 5.51 14.14
N ARG A 148 10.68 4.48 13.43
CA ARG A 148 12.07 4.04 13.45
C ARG A 148 12.49 3.64 12.05
N GLY A 149 13.56 4.23 11.56
CA GLY A 149 13.96 4.04 10.17
C GLY A 149 15.35 4.56 9.88
N MET A 150 15.88 4.19 8.72
CA MET A 150 17.16 4.68 8.24
C MET A 150 16.97 6.04 7.56
N TYR A 151 17.51 7.09 8.15
CA TYR A 151 17.49 8.44 7.60
C TYR A 151 18.75 8.70 6.80
N PHE A 152 18.59 9.33 5.63
CA PHE A 152 19.67 9.71 4.75
C PHE A 152 19.37 11.07 4.12
N TYR A 153 20.32 11.99 4.18
CA TYR A 153 20.20 13.32 3.60
C TYR A 153 21.35 13.60 2.64
N MET A 154 21.02 14.00 1.42
CA MET A 154 21.98 14.35 0.38
C MET A 154 21.33 15.28 -0.64
N ALA A 155 22.09 16.29 -1.10
CA ALA A 155 21.65 17.24 -2.13
C ALA A 155 20.28 17.88 -1.83
N ASP A 156 20.13 18.41 -0.61
CA ASP A 156 18.93 19.11 -0.13
C ASP A 156 17.65 18.27 -0.10
N ALA A 157 17.79 16.94 -0.10
CA ALA A 157 16.69 16.00 0.05
C ALA A 157 16.97 14.97 1.13
N ALA A 158 16.00 14.77 2.03
CA ALA A 158 16.00 13.76 3.07
C ALA A 158 15.08 12.59 2.71
N ILE A 159 15.56 11.38 2.90
CA ILE A 159 14.81 10.13 2.74
C ILE A 159 14.82 9.37 4.05
N PHE A 160 13.65 8.88 4.44
CA PHE A 160 13.48 7.96 5.56
C PHE A 160 13.05 6.60 5.02
N THR A 161 13.82 5.56 5.32
CA THR A 161 13.46 4.17 5.03
C THR A 161 12.92 3.55 6.31
N ASP A 162 11.61 3.38 6.38
CA ASP A 162 10.93 2.85 7.56
C ASP A 162 11.33 1.40 7.85
N CYS A 163 11.70 1.10 9.08
CA CYS A 163 12.14 -0.24 9.46
C CYS A 163 11.00 -1.26 9.50
N ALA A 164 9.76 -0.83 9.76
CA ALA A 164 8.63 -1.75 9.90
C ALA A 164 8.07 -2.19 8.53
N THR A 165 7.98 -1.28 7.58
CA THR A 165 7.37 -1.50 6.26
C THR A 165 8.40 -1.62 5.12
N GLY A 166 9.66 -1.21 5.36
CA GLY A 166 10.70 -1.12 4.33
C GLY A 166 10.47 -0.01 3.30
N LYS A 167 9.43 0.83 3.48
CA LYS A 167 9.07 1.87 2.52
C LYS A 167 9.97 3.08 2.67
N LYS A 168 10.31 3.69 1.53
CA LYS A 168 11.05 4.95 1.46
C LYS A 168 10.06 6.08 1.31
N VAL A 169 10.22 7.11 2.13
CA VAL A 169 9.42 8.33 2.09
C VAL A 169 10.34 9.54 2.13
N SER A 170 9.89 10.64 1.52
CA SER A 170 10.55 11.93 1.71
C SER A 170 10.39 12.37 3.17
N VAL A 171 11.33 13.16 3.67
CA VAL A 171 11.20 13.83 4.96
C VAL A 171 11.09 15.33 4.72
N ALA A 172 10.15 15.98 5.40
CA ALA A 172 9.98 17.42 5.33
C ALA A 172 11.27 18.12 5.80
N ASN A 173 11.63 19.22 5.13
CA ASN A 173 12.86 19.95 5.41
C ASN A 173 12.90 20.40 6.88
N ASN A 174 14.00 20.10 7.56
CA ASN A 174 14.18 20.41 8.97
C ASN A 174 15.67 20.61 9.25
N ALA A 175 16.08 21.87 9.29
CA ALA A 175 17.48 22.25 9.45
C ALA A 175 18.12 21.73 10.75
N GLN A 176 17.34 21.51 11.81
CA GLN A 176 17.87 20.93 13.06
C GLN A 176 18.14 19.44 12.87
N LEU A 177 17.18 18.70 12.31
CA LEU A 177 17.33 17.28 12.04
C LEU A 177 18.50 17.00 11.07
N GLU A 178 18.66 17.84 10.05
CA GLU A 178 19.78 17.76 9.09
C GLU A 178 21.15 17.97 9.76
N ARG A 179 21.25 18.94 10.69
CA ARG A 179 22.47 19.17 11.49
C ARG A 179 22.77 17.98 12.40
N ASP A 180 21.75 17.43 13.05
CA ASP A 180 21.90 16.29 13.95
C ASP A 180 22.31 15.03 13.18
N TYR A 181 21.78 14.83 11.97
CA TYR A 181 22.25 13.79 11.04
C TYR A 181 23.71 13.98 10.66
N ALA A 182 24.12 15.20 10.31
CA ALA A 182 25.50 15.50 9.94
C ALA A 182 26.49 15.22 11.08
N ALA A 183 26.09 15.49 12.33
CA ALA A 183 26.87 15.13 13.50
C ALA A 183 26.94 13.60 13.71
N ALA A 184 25.82 12.89 13.54
CA ALA A 184 25.74 11.45 13.79
C ALA A 184 26.41 10.58 12.71
N ARG A 185 26.38 11.00 11.44
CA ARG A 185 26.98 10.22 10.33
C ARG A 185 28.51 10.28 10.30
N GLY A 186 29.12 11.28 10.94
CA GLY A 186 30.56 11.54 10.89
C GLY A 186 31.05 11.90 9.49
N SER A 187 32.18 11.33 9.07
CA SER A 187 32.77 11.56 7.74
C SER A 187 32.07 10.83 6.60
N ASP A 188 31.28 9.80 6.91
CA ASP A 188 30.73 8.90 5.92
C ASP A 188 29.36 9.41 5.43
N THR A 189 29.13 9.34 4.12
CA THR A 189 27.81 9.61 3.52
C THR A 189 26.99 8.31 3.52
N LYS A 190 26.50 7.93 4.70
CA LYS A 190 25.69 6.71 4.91
C LYS A 190 24.40 6.99 5.67
N PRO A 191 23.36 6.15 5.51
CA PRO A 191 22.16 6.26 6.33
C PRO A 191 22.47 6.02 7.81
N VAL A 192 21.78 6.74 8.69
CA VAL A 192 21.87 6.58 10.16
C VAL A 192 20.48 6.26 10.69
N LEU A 193 20.42 5.34 11.66
CA LEU A 193 19.15 4.99 12.30
C LEU A 193 18.59 6.23 13.03
N LEU A 194 17.34 6.56 12.74
CA LEU A 194 16.57 7.63 13.36
C LEU A 194 15.37 7.00 14.09
N THR A 195 15.18 7.39 15.35
CA THR A 195 13.92 7.26 16.08
C THR A 195 13.29 8.63 16.20
N VAL A 196 11.99 8.75 15.92
CA VAL A 196 11.31 10.05 15.88
C VAL A 196 9.81 9.87 16.05
N ASP A 197 9.15 10.79 16.74
CA ASP A 197 7.70 10.93 16.66
C ASP A 197 7.38 11.85 15.47
N GLY A 198 6.59 11.35 14.53
CA GLY A 198 6.24 12.08 13.31
C GLY A 198 4.87 11.70 12.76
N HIS A 199 4.41 12.44 11.77
CA HIS A 199 3.20 12.10 11.02
C HIS A 199 3.45 12.14 9.51
N PHE A 200 2.53 11.56 8.75
CA PHE A 200 2.59 11.61 7.30
C PHE A 200 1.70 12.72 6.75
N THR A 201 2.18 13.40 5.72
CA THR A 201 1.44 14.37 4.93
C THR A 201 1.67 14.08 3.45
N LEU A 202 0.94 14.78 2.59
CA LEU A 202 1.22 14.83 1.16
C LEU A 202 1.86 16.18 0.85
N GLU A 203 3.09 16.20 0.35
CA GLU A 203 3.77 17.41 -0.12
C GLU A 203 4.06 17.31 -1.60
N ALA A 204 4.13 18.46 -2.27
CA ALA A 204 4.58 18.49 -3.65
C ALA A 204 6.09 18.20 -3.70
N ASN A 205 6.49 17.21 -4.49
CA ASN A 205 7.89 16.98 -4.80
C ASN A 205 8.46 18.24 -5.49
N PRO A 206 9.59 18.81 -5.03
CA PRO A 206 10.14 20.05 -5.59
C PRO A 206 10.50 19.97 -7.08
N ASP A 207 10.87 18.79 -7.56
CA ASP A 207 11.32 18.57 -8.95
C ASP A 207 10.15 18.24 -9.88
N SER A 208 9.24 17.35 -9.46
CA SER A 208 8.15 16.85 -10.30
C SER A 208 6.79 17.53 -10.07
N GLY A 209 6.61 18.21 -8.94
CA GLY A 209 5.31 18.74 -8.48
C GLY A 209 4.30 17.68 -8.04
N GLU A 210 4.64 16.38 -8.13
CA GLU A 210 3.77 15.29 -7.72
C GLU A 210 3.54 15.30 -6.21
N ARG A 211 2.31 15.04 -5.78
CA ARG A 211 1.97 14.90 -4.35
C ARG A 211 2.52 13.58 -3.83
N VAL A 212 3.61 13.63 -3.10
CA VAL A 212 4.28 12.47 -2.51
C VAL A 212 4.06 12.41 -1.01
N LYS A 213 4.03 11.19 -0.47
CA LYS A 213 3.95 10.96 0.98
C LYS A 213 5.26 11.41 1.63
N THR A 214 5.14 12.33 2.58
CA THR A 214 6.27 12.94 3.29
C THR A 214 6.11 12.74 4.79
N LEU A 215 7.18 12.31 5.46
CA LEU A 215 7.29 12.26 6.91
C LEU A 215 7.60 13.66 7.44
N VAL A 216 6.76 14.16 8.33
CA VAL A 216 7.01 15.38 9.12
C VAL A 216 7.51 14.97 10.50
N PRO A 217 8.76 15.29 10.87
CA PRO A 217 9.24 15.09 12.23
C PRO A 217 8.51 16.04 13.19
N ASP A 218 7.83 15.51 14.20
CA ASP A 218 7.12 16.30 15.22
C ASP A 218 7.99 16.53 16.46
N ARG A 219 8.54 15.46 17.05
CA ARG A 219 9.33 15.52 18.29
C ARG A 219 10.20 14.28 18.50
N ASP A 220 11.00 14.31 19.56
CA ASP A 220 11.78 13.17 20.06
C ASP A 220 12.71 12.51 19.03
N ALA A 221 13.16 13.29 18.04
CA ALA A 221 14.12 12.86 17.03
C ALA A 221 15.49 12.54 17.66
N ARG A 222 15.99 11.33 17.44
CA ARG A 222 17.30 10.86 17.93
C ARG A 222 17.97 9.98 16.90
N PHE A 223 19.21 10.31 16.57
CA PHE A 223 20.06 9.49 15.72
C PHE A 223 20.89 8.50 16.54
N GLU A 224 20.95 7.26 16.07
CA GLU A 224 21.71 6.18 16.70
C GLU A 224 22.82 5.71 15.73
N ALA A 225 23.99 6.31 15.85
CA ALA A 225 25.14 6.00 15.00
C ALA A 225 25.57 4.53 15.13
N GLY A 226 25.88 3.89 14.00
CA GLY A 226 26.33 2.50 13.94
C GLY A 226 25.22 1.45 14.12
N LYS A 227 23.99 1.85 14.43
CA LYS A 227 22.82 0.96 14.47
C LYS A 227 22.10 0.90 13.12
N ASN A 228 21.30 -0.14 12.96
CA ASN A 228 20.44 -0.41 11.82
C ASN A 228 19.07 -0.94 12.28
N CYS A 229 18.17 -1.24 11.35
CA CYS A 229 16.83 -1.73 11.69
C CYS A 229 16.83 -3.01 12.55
N ASP A 230 17.84 -3.88 12.44
CA ASP A 230 17.95 -5.12 13.21
C ASP A 230 18.55 -4.93 14.61
N SER A 231 19.08 -3.75 14.90
CA SER A 231 19.67 -3.43 16.20
C SER A 231 18.58 -3.33 17.27
N LYS A 232 18.73 -4.09 18.36
CA LYS A 232 17.83 -4.02 19.52
C LYS A 232 18.03 -2.76 20.36
#